data_AF-A0A3N5X4B8-F1
#
_entry.id   AF-A0A3N5X4B8-F1
#
_cell.length_a   1.000
_cell.length_b   1.000
_cell.length_c   1.000
_cell.angle_alpha   90.00
_cell.angle_beta   90.00
_cell.angle_gamma   90.00
#
_symmetry.space_group_name_H-M   'P 1'
#
loop_
_entity.id
_entity.type
_entity.pdbx_description
1 polymer ?
#
loop_
_entity_poly.entity_id
_entity_poly.type
_entity_poly.pdbx_seq_one_letter_code
_entity_poly.pdbx_strand_id
1 'polypeptide(L)' 'FIGVRTDLAEQGLSTLKHFARHLRTMTLCKYYYPNASYSLPNMKDAKWQEFLDALLTNLKENAQ' A
#
# COMPACT_ATOMS: atom_id res chain seq x y z
N PHE A 1 -3.44 -1.01 -3.32
CA PHE A 1 -4.38 0.11 -3.19
C PHE A 1 -3.62 1.40 -2.89
N ILE A 2 -3.99 2.51 -3.53
CA ILE A 2 -3.48 3.87 -3.29
C ILE A 2 -4.60 4.89 -3.56
N GLY A 3 -4.69 5.98 -2.81
CA GLY A 3 -5.63 7.09 -3.07
C GLY A 3 -7.12 6.81 -2.78
N VAL A 4 -7.45 5.67 -2.18
CA VAL A 4 -8.82 5.34 -1.76
C VAL A 4 -9.05 5.78 -0.31
N ARG A 5 -10.27 6.20 0.01
CA ARG A 5 -10.65 6.55 1.40
C ARG A 5 -10.42 5.35 2.33
N THR A 6 -9.80 5.59 3.48
CA THR A 6 -9.24 4.53 4.35
C THR A 6 -10.27 3.48 4.75
N ASP A 7 -11.48 3.89 5.14
CA ASP A 7 -12.58 3.02 5.54
C ASP A 7 -13.03 2.08 4.40
N LEU A 8 -13.16 2.63 3.19
CA LEU A 8 -13.59 1.87 2.02
C LEU A 8 -12.52 0.86 1.60
N ALA A 9 -11.26 1.29 1.60
CA ALA A 9 -10.13 0.42 1.31
C ALA A 9 -10.02 -0.72 2.34
N GLU A 10 -10.22 -0.45 3.63
CA GLU A 10 -10.21 -1.47 4.68
C GLU A 10 -11.33 -2.52 4.52
N GLN A 11 -12.55 -2.09 4.19
CA GLN A 11 -13.66 -3.03 3.92
C GLN A 11 -13.38 -3.92 2.71
N GLY A 12 -12.84 -3.34 1.63
CA GLY A 12 -12.44 -4.10 0.44
C GLY A 12 -11.32 -5.10 0.75
N LEU A 13 -10.29 -4.66 1.48
CA LEU A 13 -9.18 -5.52 1.89
C LEU A 13 -9.62 -6.66 2.80
N SER A 14 -10.56 -6.42 3.73
CA SER A 14 -11.14 -7.48 4.56
C SER A 14 -11.79 -8.57 3.71
N THR A 15 -12.54 -8.17 2.67
CA THR A 15 -13.15 -9.14 1.73
C THR A 15 -12.08 -9.97 1.02
N LEU A 16 -11.05 -9.31 0.47
CA LEU A 16 -9.97 -10.00 -0.24
C LEU A 16 -9.18 -10.95 0.67
N LYS A 17 -8.91 -10.53 1.92
CA LYS A 17 -8.19 -11.34 2.92
C LYS A 17 -8.90 -12.65 3.23
N HIS A 18 -10.23 -12.65 3.30
CA HIS A 18 -11.01 -13.84 3.69
C HIS A 18 -11.42 -14.70 2.49
N PHE A 19 -11.82 -14.07 1.38
CA PHE A 19 -12.45 -14.76 0.25
C PHE A 19 -11.53 -14.93 -0.96
N ALA A 20 -10.41 -14.21 -1.04
CA ALA A 20 -9.46 -14.27 -2.15
C ALA A 20 -8.01 -14.49 -1.67
N ARG A 21 -7.80 -15.51 -0.83
CA ARG A 21 -6.51 -15.81 -0.16
C ARG A 21 -5.32 -16.03 -1.10
N HIS A 22 -5.56 -16.31 -2.38
CA HIS A 22 -4.52 -16.46 -3.40
C HIS A 22 -3.93 -15.11 -3.85
N LEU A 23 -4.64 -14.00 -3.60
CA LEU A 23 -4.18 -12.66 -3.92
C LEU A 23 -3.34 -12.09 -2.77
N ARG A 24 -2.14 -11.61 -3.09
CA ARG A 24 -1.33 -10.81 -2.17
C ARG A 24 -1.66 -9.35 -2.37
N THR A 25 -2.04 -8.67 -1.29
CA THR A 25 -2.45 -7.27 -1.31
C THR A 25 -1.37 -6.37 -0.71
N MET A 26 -1.06 -5.27 -1.38
CA MET A 26 -0.14 -4.25 -0.89
C MET A 26 -0.80 -2.87 -0.90
N THR A 27 -0.62 -2.12 0.17
CA THR A 27 -1.03 -0.71 0.27
C THR A 27 0.21 0.19 0.26
N LEU A 28 0.17 1.24 -0.57
CA LEU A 28 1.24 2.24 -0.68
C LEU A 28 0.78 3.60 -0.12
N CYS A 29 -0.17 3.59 0.82
CA CYS A 29 -0.70 4.79 1.46
C CYS A 29 0.13 5.17 2.69
N LYS A 30 0.01 6.42 3.14
CA LYS A 30 0.66 6.94 4.36
C LYS A 30 0.13 6.37 5.68
N TYR A 31 -0.98 5.64 5.64
CA TYR A 31 -1.60 4.99 6.80
C TYR A 31 -1.42 3.48 6.72
N TYR A 32 -1.39 2.84 7.87
CA TYR A 32 -1.30 1.39 8.02
C TYR A 32 -2.66 0.71 7.83
N TYR A 33 -2.67 -0.36 7.03
CA TYR A 33 -3.85 -1.15 6.68
C TYR A 33 -3.72 -2.60 7.18
N PRO A 34 -4.33 -2.97 8.33
CA PRO A 34 -4.20 -4.32 8.91
C PRO A 34 -4.79 -5.46 8.08
N ASN A 35 -5.68 -5.16 7.12
CA ASN A 35 -6.23 -6.20 6.23
C ASN A 35 -5.42 -6.42 4.95
N ALA A 36 -4.38 -5.61 4.70
CA ALA A 36 -3.45 -5.87 3.60
C ALA A 36 -2.44 -6.98 3.96
N SER A 37 -1.90 -7.67 2.95
CA SER A 37 -0.76 -8.59 3.17
C SER A 37 0.51 -7.83 3.53
N TYR A 38 0.69 -6.66 2.89
CA TYR A 38 1.78 -5.72 3.17
C TYR A 38 1.22 -4.31 3.24
N SER A 39 1.62 -3.56 4.27
CA SER A 39 1.27 -2.16 4.42
C SER A 39 2.47 -1.39 4.94
N LEU A 40 2.63 -0.17 4.42
CA LEU A 40 3.56 0.79 5.00
C LEU A 40 3.13 1.16 6.43
N PRO A 41 4.08 1.51 7.31
CA PRO A 41 3.75 2.07 8.61
C PRO A 41 3.13 3.47 8.47
N ASN A 42 2.44 3.92 9.52
CA ASN A 42 1.94 5.30 9.58
C ASN A 42 3.11 6.29 9.47
N MET A 43 3.00 7.24 8.55
CA MET A 43 4.03 8.27 8.35
C MET A 43 3.42 9.61 7.90
N LYS A 44 4.20 10.68 8.05
CA LYS A 44 3.81 12.02 7.60
C LYS A 44 4.01 12.17 6.10
N ASP A 45 3.28 13.11 5.50
CA ASP A 45 3.21 13.32 4.05
C ASP A 45 4.58 13.49 3.40
N ALA A 46 5.48 14.29 3.99
CA ALA A 46 6.83 14.50 3.46
C ALA A 46 7.64 13.20 3.37
N LYS A 47 7.59 12.36 4.42
CA LYS A 47 8.30 11.08 4.46
C LYS A 47 7.66 10.05 3.53
N TRP A 48 6.34 10.11 3.38
CA TRP A 48 5.62 9.27 2.43
C TRP A 48 5.98 9.59 0.98
N GLN A 49 6.06 10.88 0.66
CA GLN A 49 6.49 11.34 -0.66
C GLN A 49 7.93 10.90 -0.95
N GLU A 50 8.86 11.11 -0.02
CA GLU A 50 10.25 10.65 -0.14
C GLU A 50 10.34 9.14 -0.40
N PHE A 51 9.53 8.34 0.31
CA PHE A 51 9.44 6.89 0.10
C PHE A 51 8.97 6.55 -1.32
N LEU A 52 7.94 7.23 -1.83
CA LEU A 52 7.41 6.99 -3.18
C LEU A 52 8.41 7.39 -4.26
N ASP A 53 9.11 8.52 -4.08
CA ASP A 53 10.14 8.98 -5.00
C ASP A 53 11.31 7.99 -5.05
N ALA A 54 11.78 7.52 -3.90
CA ALA A 54 12.82 6.50 -3.81
C ALA A 54 12.36 5.18 -4.46
N LEU A 55 11.13 4.74 -4.22
CA LEU A 55 10.56 3.54 -4.85
C LEU A 55 10.56 3.67 -6.38
N LEU A 56 10.14 4.81 -6.92
CA LEU A 56 10.11 5.07 -8.36
C LEU A 56 11.52 5.07 -8.97
N THR A 57 12.51 5.67 -8.32
CA THR A 57 13.91 5.66 -8.77
C THR A 57 14.44 4.23 -8.85
N ASN A 58 14.27 3.46 -7.77
CA ASN A 58 14.72 2.06 -7.74
C ASN A 58 14.05 1.21 -8.83
N LEU A 59 12.74 1.39 -9.06
CA LEU A 59 12.04 0.63 -10.10
C LEU A 59 12.51 0.99 -11.51
N LYS A 60 12.89 2.25 -11.77
CA LYS A 60 13.43 2.67 -13.08
C LYS A 60 14.83 2.10 -13.32
N GLU A 61 15.68 2.13 -12.31
CA GLU A 61 17.06 1.60 -12.40
C GLU A 61 17.09 0.09 -12.65
N ASN A 62 16.17 -0.67 -12.02
CA ASN A 62 16.09 -2.12 -12.17
C ASN A 62 15.30 -2.58 -13.42
N ALA A 63 14.71 -1.66 -14.18
CA ALA A 63 14.00 -1.97 -15.41
C ALA A 63 14.89 -1.85 -16.67
N GLN A 64 16.11 -1.35 -16.52
CA GLN A 64 17.17 -1.33 -17.54
C GLN A 64 18.08 -2.55 -17.41
#